data_AF-A0A530BJ84-F1
#
_entry.id   AF-A0A530BJ84-F1
#
_cell.length_a   1.000
_cell.length_b   1.000
_cell.length_c   1.000
_cell.angle_alpha   90.00
_cell.angle_beta   90.00
_cell.angle_gamma   90.00
#
_symmetry.space_group_name_H-M   'P 1'
#
loop_
_entity.id
_entity.type
_entity.pdbx_description
1 polymer ?
#
loop_
_entity_poly.entity_id
_entity_poly.type
_entity_poly.pdbx_seq_one_letter_code
_entity_poly.pdbx_strand_id
1 'polypeptide(L)'
;MRLSLRLNGDRVRAFHVALAERLSQLPGIELCVDARPAAGGVPQAAEALFQLETLIHRLPANGTARRVPISTLAGHARASTPADLTIDLVGDVKPQGGQVWRLAYDGVCGEEALLALILAGRTPLARLEQNGATIAEGRLGTEYHGIALASFQDMLARTASLIVAAVNGAARSHLPVLPEPPSGASSPLMPSATKLSVRAAKATARRIVQQIYHLCYNAPHWRVGWRETGGRDLYE
;
A
#
# COMPACT_ATOMS: atom_id res chain seq x y z
N MET A 1 -25.82 -6.19 -3.02
CA MET A 1 -25.27 -4.82 -3.12
C MET A 1 -24.35 -4.77 -4.32
N ARG A 2 -24.61 -3.85 -5.25
CA ARG A 2 -23.75 -3.58 -6.39
C ARG A 2 -22.64 -2.65 -5.96
N LEU A 3 -21.40 -3.10 -6.13
CA LEU A 3 -20.20 -2.38 -5.75
C LEU A 3 -19.39 -2.03 -6.99
N SER A 4 -19.07 -0.75 -7.15
CA SER A 4 -18.12 -0.30 -8.18
C SER A 4 -16.75 -0.03 -7.56
N LEU A 5 -15.69 -0.58 -8.15
CA LEU A 5 -14.30 -0.28 -7.80
C LEU A 5 -13.70 0.66 -8.85
N ARG A 6 -13.52 1.92 -8.49
CA ARG A 6 -12.87 2.92 -9.34
C ARG A 6 -11.35 2.88 -9.15
N LEU A 7 -10.62 2.68 -10.25
CA LEU A 7 -9.16 2.61 -10.28
C LEU A 7 -8.58 3.23 -11.56
N ASN A 8 -7.32 3.62 -11.56
CA ASN A 8 -6.66 4.13 -12.75
C ASN A 8 -6.35 2.99 -13.75
N GLY A 9 -7.05 2.97 -14.88
CA GLY A 9 -6.91 1.95 -15.93
C GLY A 9 -5.55 1.92 -16.61
N ASP A 10 -4.84 3.04 -16.66
CA ASP A 10 -3.47 3.09 -17.21
C ASP A 10 -2.48 2.51 -16.20
N ARG A 11 -2.89 2.44 -14.93
CA ARG A 11 -2.03 2.12 -13.80
C ARG A 11 -2.40 0.83 -13.05
N VAL A 12 -2.97 -0.18 -13.72
CA VAL A 12 -3.33 -1.46 -13.08
C VAL A 12 -2.13 -2.25 -12.52
N ARG A 13 -2.35 -2.87 -11.37
CA ARG A 13 -1.39 -3.69 -10.60
C ARG A 13 -2.05 -4.95 -10.07
N ALA A 14 -1.24 -5.93 -9.68
CA ALA A 14 -1.69 -7.16 -9.01
C ALA A 14 -2.52 -6.88 -7.75
N PHE A 15 -2.23 -5.79 -7.02
CA PHE A 15 -3.07 -5.27 -5.93
C PHE A 15 -4.55 -5.12 -6.33
N HIS A 16 -4.82 -4.48 -7.46
CA HIS A 16 -6.18 -4.22 -7.93
C HIS A 16 -6.92 -5.51 -8.25
N VAL A 17 -6.23 -6.47 -8.87
CA VAL A 17 -6.77 -7.79 -9.19
C VAL A 17 -7.09 -8.55 -7.91
N ALA A 18 -6.15 -8.63 -6.99
CA ALA A 18 -6.35 -9.31 -5.70
C ALA A 18 -7.49 -8.68 -4.88
N LEU A 19 -7.63 -7.34 -4.92
CA LEU A 19 -8.74 -6.65 -4.28
C LEU A 19 -10.08 -6.99 -4.95
N ALA A 20 -10.14 -6.96 -6.29
CA ALA A 20 -11.35 -7.30 -7.03
C ALA A 20 -11.79 -8.74 -6.75
N GLU A 21 -10.86 -9.70 -6.80
CA GLU A 21 -11.12 -11.10 -6.47
C GLU A 21 -11.70 -11.24 -5.06
N ARG A 22 -11.05 -10.65 -4.06
CA ARG A 22 -11.51 -10.72 -2.65
C ARG A 22 -12.87 -10.07 -2.44
N LEU A 23 -13.16 -8.95 -3.09
CA LEU A 23 -14.47 -8.29 -3.01
C LEU A 23 -15.56 -9.11 -3.68
N SER A 24 -15.26 -9.74 -4.83
CA SER A 24 -16.22 -10.59 -5.56
C SER A 24 -16.60 -11.87 -4.81
N GLN A 25 -15.75 -12.31 -3.88
CA GLN A 25 -16.00 -13.47 -3.02
C GLN A 25 -16.88 -13.15 -1.79
N LEU A 26 -17.19 -11.88 -1.53
CA LEU A 26 -18.06 -11.50 -0.42
C LEU A 26 -19.53 -11.84 -0.73
N PRO A 27 -20.28 -12.38 0.24
CA PRO A 27 -21.67 -12.77 0.01
C PRO A 27 -22.54 -11.56 -0.31
N GLY A 28 -23.36 -11.67 -1.35
CA GLY A 28 -24.28 -10.61 -1.77
C GLY A 28 -23.62 -9.40 -2.42
N ILE A 29 -22.33 -9.47 -2.78
CA ILE A 29 -21.64 -8.43 -3.55
C ILE A 29 -21.65 -8.77 -5.04
N GLU A 30 -22.14 -7.84 -5.85
CA GLU A 30 -21.98 -7.85 -7.30
C GLU A 30 -20.93 -6.78 -7.65
N LEU A 31 -19.72 -7.21 -8.02
CA LEU A 31 -18.59 -6.32 -8.27
C LEU A 31 -18.52 -5.90 -9.75
N CYS A 32 -18.33 -4.60 -9.97
CA CYS A 32 -17.92 -4.04 -11.25
C CYS A 32 -16.69 -3.16 -11.09
N VAL A 33 -15.79 -3.19 -12.05
CA VAL A 33 -14.56 -2.39 -12.08
C VAL A 33 -14.71 -1.23 -13.06
N ASP A 34 -14.53 -0.02 -12.57
CA ASP A 34 -14.44 1.21 -13.36
C ASP A 34 -12.97 1.62 -13.56
N ALA A 35 -12.32 0.98 -14.53
CA ALA A 35 -10.91 1.18 -14.87
C ALA A 35 -10.70 2.25 -15.95
N ARG A 36 -11.38 3.39 -15.87
CA ARG A 36 -11.10 4.53 -16.76
C ARG A 36 -9.69 5.09 -16.51
N PRO A 37 -9.02 5.65 -17.53
CA PRO A 37 -7.80 6.44 -17.34
C PRO A 37 -7.97 7.52 -16.27
N ALA A 38 -6.90 7.84 -15.55
CA ALA A 38 -6.87 8.94 -14.60
C ALA A 38 -5.49 9.59 -14.58
N ALA A 39 -5.46 10.87 -14.24
CA ALA A 39 -4.21 11.54 -13.90
C ALA A 39 -3.62 10.92 -12.62
N GLY A 40 -2.29 11.00 -12.48
CA GLY A 40 -1.58 10.48 -11.31
C GLY A 40 -1.09 9.04 -11.45
N GLY A 41 -0.87 8.42 -10.29
CA GLY A 41 -0.20 7.13 -10.17
C GLY A 41 1.32 7.22 -10.00
N VAL A 42 1.92 6.10 -9.65
CA VAL A 42 3.37 5.99 -9.40
C VAL A 42 4.17 6.38 -10.66
N PRO A 43 5.12 7.33 -10.56
CA PRO A 43 5.90 7.80 -11.70
C PRO A 43 6.89 6.74 -12.20
N GLN A 44 7.27 6.81 -13.47
CA GLN A 44 8.21 5.85 -14.09
C GLN A 44 9.55 5.76 -13.37
N ALA A 45 10.08 6.87 -12.84
CA ALA A 45 11.32 6.86 -12.06
C ALA A 45 11.20 6.02 -10.77
N ALA A 46 10.02 5.96 -10.16
CA ALA A 46 9.77 5.08 -9.02
C ALA A 46 9.61 3.61 -9.44
N GLU A 47 9.02 3.34 -10.60
CA GLU A 47 9.01 1.97 -11.16
C GLU A 47 10.43 1.45 -11.42
N ALA A 48 11.33 2.31 -11.91
CA ALA A 48 12.74 1.97 -12.05
C ALA A 48 13.43 1.69 -10.70
N LEU A 49 13.10 2.46 -9.66
CA LEU A 49 13.55 2.17 -8.30
C LEU A 49 13.06 0.79 -7.82
N PHE A 50 11.80 0.43 -8.09
CA PHE A 50 11.25 -0.89 -7.75
C PHE A 50 11.98 -2.03 -8.47
N GLN A 51 12.30 -1.87 -9.75
CA GLN A 51 13.09 -2.85 -10.49
C GLN A 51 14.49 -3.02 -9.87
N LEU A 52 15.14 -1.91 -9.51
CA LEU A 52 16.44 -1.94 -8.84
C LEU A 52 16.39 -2.63 -7.48
N GLU A 53 15.41 -2.29 -6.64
CA GLU A 53 15.25 -2.91 -5.32
C GLU A 53 14.92 -4.40 -5.43
N THR A 54 14.16 -4.81 -6.45
CA THR A 54 13.91 -6.23 -6.76
C THR A 54 15.23 -6.98 -6.96
N LEU A 55 16.16 -6.41 -7.73
CA LEU A 55 17.47 -7.02 -8.02
C LEU A 55 18.39 -7.02 -6.79
N ILE A 56 18.52 -5.88 -6.12
CA ILE A 56 19.43 -5.68 -4.98
C ILE A 56 19.05 -6.55 -3.78
N HIS A 57 17.75 -6.65 -3.52
CA HIS A 57 17.20 -7.37 -2.37
C HIS A 57 16.66 -8.75 -2.71
N ARG A 58 16.74 -9.18 -3.99
CA ARG A 58 16.23 -10.47 -4.49
C ARG A 58 14.76 -10.69 -4.12
N LEU A 59 13.96 -9.64 -4.26
CA LEU A 59 12.53 -9.70 -3.95
C LEU A 59 11.79 -10.50 -5.02
N PRO A 60 10.69 -11.18 -4.66
CA PRO A 60 9.88 -11.88 -5.63
C PRO A 60 9.19 -10.90 -6.59
N ALA A 61 9.22 -11.20 -7.89
CA ALA A 61 8.69 -10.33 -8.93
C ALA A 61 7.14 -10.34 -9.04
N ASN A 62 6.45 -11.16 -8.25
CA ASN A 62 5.00 -11.38 -8.30
C ASN A 62 4.20 -10.68 -7.18
N GLY A 63 4.79 -9.72 -6.47
CA GLY A 63 4.11 -8.98 -5.40
C GLY A 63 2.99 -8.03 -5.88
N THR A 64 2.26 -7.47 -4.93
CA THR A 64 1.08 -6.60 -5.15
C THR A 64 1.37 -5.35 -5.99
N ALA A 65 2.60 -4.84 -5.92
CA ALA A 65 3.07 -3.71 -6.73
C ALA A 65 3.31 -4.05 -8.21
N ARG A 66 3.29 -5.33 -8.60
CA ARG A 66 3.55 -5.74 -10.00
C ARG A 66 2.51 -5.14 -10.95
N ARG A 67 2.97 -4.53 -12.03
CA ARG A 67 2.15 -4.08 -13.18
C ARG A 67 1.48 -5.26 -13.87
N VAL A 68 0.20 -5.14 -14.19
CA VAL A 68 -0.54 -6.16 -14.96
C VAL A 68 -1.39 -5.49 -16.05
N PRO A 69 -1.71 -6.21 -17.14
CA PRO A 69 -2.64 -5.71 -18.15
C PRO A 69 -4.04 -5.45 -17.57
N ILE A 70 -4.73 -4.43 -18.09
CA ILE A 70 -6.13 -4.16 -17.71
C ILE A 70 -7.06 -5.34 -18.04
N SER A 71 -6.73 -6.14 -19.05
CA SER A 71 -7.50 -7.33 -19.44
C SER A 71 -7.59 -8.38 -18.32
N THR A 72 -6.69 -8.36 -17.33
CA THR A 72 -6.80 -9.21 -16.14
C THR A 72 -8.06 -8.91 -15.30
N LEU A 73 -8.69 -7.74 -15.49
CA LEU A 73 -9.93 -7.34 -14.82
C LEU A 73 -11.18 -7.53 -15.69
N ALA A 74 -11.08 -8.15 -16.87
CA ALA A 74 -12.18 -8.27 -17.82
C ALA A 74 -13.41 -9.01 -17.25
N GLY A 75 -13.21 -9.96 -16.33
CA GLY A 75 -14.29 -10.68 -15.66
C GLY A 75 -15.17 -9.82 -14.74
N HIS A 76 -14.73 -8.59 -14.43
CA HIS A 76 -15.47 -7.63 -13.60
C HIS A 76 -15.84 -6.37 -14.40
N ALA A 77 -16.05 -6.49 -15.72
CA ALA A 77 -16.35 -5.34 -16.56
C ALA A 77 -17.53 -4.50 -16.05
N ARG A 78 -17.50 -3.20 -16.36
CA ARG A 78 -18.44 -2.19 -15.90
C ARG A 78 -19.90 -2.57 -16.21
N ALA A 79 -20.76 -2.61 -15.18
CA ALA A 79 -22.20 -2.76 -15.38
C ALA A 79 -22.85 -1.49 -15.93
N SER A 80 -23.94 -1.69 -16.67
CA SER A 80 -24.78 -0.64 -17.25
C SER A 80 -25.64 0.08 -16.22
N THR A 81 -25.74 -0.44 -15.00
CA THR A 81 -26.61 0.09 -13.95
C THR A 81 -25.83 0.85 -12.86
N PRO A 82 -26.47 1.79 -12.14
CA PRO A 82 -25.82 2.54 -11.07
C PRO A 82 -25.41 1.61 -9.92
N ALA A 83 -24.20 1.81 -9.37
CA ALA A 83 -23.73 1.09 -8.19
C ALA A 83 -24.35 1.66 -6.91
N ASP A 84 -24.62 0.79 -5.93
CA ASP A 84 -25.11 1.20 -4.62
C ASP A 84 -23.98 1.84 -3.79
N LEU A 85 -22.76 1.30 -3.95
CA LEU A 85 -21.52 1.79 -3.36
C LEU A 85 -20.40 1.87 -4.40
N THR A 86 -19.65 2.96 -4.41
CA THR A 86 -18.41 3.12 -5.18
C THR A 86 -17.22 3.27 -4.23
N ILE A 87 -16.21 2.40 -4.37
CA ILE A 87 -14.91 2.57 -3.73
C ILE A 87 -13.99 3.27 -4.71
N ASP A 88 -13.59 4.49 -4.37
CA ASP A 88 -12.74 5.36 -5.18
C ASP A 88 -11.30 5.33 -4.69
N LEU A 89 -10.46 4.59 -5.44
CA LEU A 89 -9.01 4.50 -5.16
C LEU A 89 -8.21 5.67 -5.73
N VAL A 90 -8.83 6.48 -6.61
CA VAL A 90 -8.18 7.58 -7.33
C VAL A 90 -8.48 8.92 -6.66
N GLY A 91 -9.70 9.10 -6.18
CA GLY A 91 -10.20 10.35 -5.60
C GLY A 91 -10.94 11.25 -6.59
N ASP A 92 -11.24 10.78 -7.80
CA ASP A 92 -11.82 11.57 -8.89
C ASP A 92 -13.35 11.44 -9.02
N VAL A 93 -13.99 10.60 -8.21
CA VAL A 93 -15.44 10.39 -8.26
C VAL A 93 -16.16 11.52 -7.52
N LYS A 94 -17.14 12.11 -8.19
CA LYS A 94 -18.09 13.06 -7.60
C LYS A 94 -19.31 12.28 -7.08
N PRO A 95 -19.77 12.51 -5.84
CA PRO A 95 -21.00 11.88 -5.34
C PRO A 95 -22.20 12.31 -6.18
N GLN A 96 -22.85 11.37 -6.86
CA GLN A 96 -24.08 11.60 -7.63
C GLN A 96 -25.07 10.48 -7.31
N GLY A 97 -25.85 10.66 -6.24
CA GLY A 97 -26.93 9.76 -5.82
C GLY A 97 -26.49 8.47 -5.11
N GLY A 98 -25.34 7.88 -5.45
CA GLY A 98 -24.78 6.69 -4.79
C GLY A 98 -23.79 7.00 -3.66
N GLN A 99 -23.50 6.01 -2.81
CA GLN A 99 -22.46 6.13 -1.79
C GLN A 99 -21.07 6.08 -2.44
N VAL A 100 -20.17 6.97 -2.02
CA VAL A 100 -18.78 6.99 -2.50
C VAL A 100 -17.86 6.94 -1.29
N TRP A 101 -17.09 5.87 -1.18
CA TRP A 101 -16.01 5.73 -0.20
C TRP A 101 -14.69 6.00 -0.88
N ARG A 102 -14.03 7.09 -0.48
CA ARG A 102 -12.75 7.49 -1.04
C ARG A 102 -11.61 6.97 -0.17
N LEU A 103 -10.63 6.34 -0.81
CA LEU A 103 -9.41 5.93 -0.14
C LEU A 103 -8.39 7.08 -0.16
N ALA A 104 -7.93 7.46 1.02
CA ALA A 104 -6.85 8.43 1.19
C ALA A 104 -5.76 7.89 2.12
N TYR A 105 -4.53 8.36 1.90
CA TYR A 105 -3.36 8.15 2.73
C TYR A 105 -2.91 9.50 3.27
N ASP A 106 -3.00 9.71 4.59
CA ASP A 106 -2.78 11.01 5.23
C ASP A 106 -3.54 12.15 4.51
N GLY A 107 -4.80 11.89 4.16
CA GLY A 107 -5.69 12.85 3.48
C GLY A 107 -5.49 13.01 1.97
N VAL A 108 -4.51 12.33 1.36
CA VAL A 108 -4.23 12.42 -0.08
C VAL A 108 -4.55 11.10 -0.79
N CYS A 109 -5.25 11.16 -1.91
CA CYS A 109 -5.69 9.98 -2.67
C CYS A 109 -4.61 9.47 -3.63
N GLY A 110 -4.78 8.22 -4.08
CA GLY A 110 -3.91 7.59 -5.07
C GLY A 110 -2.70 6.86 -4.49
N GLU A 111 -2.19 5.91 -5.27
CA GLU A 111 -1.01 5.10 -4.92
C GLU A 111 0.27 5.93 -4.74
N GLU A 112 0.37 7.04 -5.47
CA GLU A 112 1.48 7.99 -5.38
C GLU A 112 1.56 8.66 -4.00
N ALA A 113 0.43 8.90 -3.34
CA ALA A 113 0.39 9.47 -2.01
C ALA A 113 0.97 8.49 -0.99
N LEU A 114 0.56 7.22 -1.08
CA LEU A 114 1.13 6.13 -0.28
C LEU A 114 2.64 6.04 -0.49
N LEU A 115 3.10 6.04 -1.74
CA LEU A 115 4.52 5.97 -2.04
C LEU A 115 5.31 7.18 -1.53
N ALA A 116 4.76 8.39 -1.63
CA ALA A 116 5.40 9.59 -1.12
C ALA A 116 5.62 9.51 0.40
N LEU A 117 4.65 8.99 1.14
CA LEU A 117 4.75 8.76 2.59
C LEU A 117 5.84 7.73 2.93
N ILE A 118 5.89 6.61 2.19
CA ILE A 118 6.94 5.59 2.35
C ILE A 118 8.33 6.19 2.10
N LEU A 119 8.48 6.95 1.01
CA LEU A 119 9.76 7.56 0.65
C LEU A 119 10.19 8.64 1.66
N ALA A 120 9.24 9.30 2.30
CA ALA A 120 9.45 10.23 3.40
C ALA A 120 9.70 9.54 4.77
N GLY A 121 9.64 8.21 4.84
CA GLY A 121 9.83 7.45 6.07
C GLY A 121 8.71 7.62 7.09
N ARG A 122 7.50 8.00 6.65
CA ARG A 122 6.32 8.11 7.50
C ARG A 122 5.57 6.78 7.57
N THR A 123 4.81 6.58 8.65
CA THR A 123 3.84 5.49 8.79
C THR A 123 2.47 5.98 8.26
N PRO A 124 2.02 5.52 7.08
CA PRO A 124 0.79 6.05 6.47
C PRO A 124 -0.46 5.68 7.28
N LEU A 125 -1.39 6.62 7.41
CA LEU A 125 -2.77 6.36 7.82
C LEU A 125 -3.64 6.20 6.58
N ALA A 126 -4.08 4.98 6.29
CA ALA A 126 -5.11 4.74 5.28
C ALA A 126 -6.49 4.97 5.88
N ARG A 127 -7.33 5.68 5.14
CA ARG A 127 -8.71 5.97 5.53
C ARG A 127 -9.67 5.82 4.35
N LEU A 128 -10.80 5.17 4.62
CA LEU A 128 -11.98 5.22 3.77
C LEU A 128 -12.91 6.29 4.31
N GLU A 129 -13.21 7.30 3.49
CA GLU A 129 -14.06 8.42 3.87
C GLU A 129 -15.30 8.51 2.98
N GLN A 130 -16.43 8.87 3.58
CA GLN A 130 -17.66 9.20 2.89
C GLN A 130 -18.09 10.60 3.31
N ASN A 131 -18.09 11.56 2.37
CA ASN A 131 -18.51 12.94 2.63
C ASN A 131 -17.79 13.58 3.86
N GLY A 132 -16.51 13.26 4.05
CA GLY A 132 -15.70 13.73 5.19
C GLY A 132 -15.86 12.93 6.48
N ALA A 133 -16.81 11.99 6.56
CA ALA A 133 -16.92 11.06 7.68
C ALA A 133 -16.02 9.84 7.46
N THR A 134 -15.31 9.42 8.51
CA THR A 134 -14.47 8.21 8.46
C THR A 134 -15.33 6.96 8.54
N ILE A 135 -15.23 6.09 7.54
CA ILE A 135 -15.87 4.77 7.51
C ILE A 135 -14.96 3.73 8.17
N ALA A 136 -13.69 3.74 7.79
CA ALA A 136 -12.69 2.84 8.30
C ALA A 136 -11.30 3.47 8.22
N GLU A 137 -10.44 3.14 9.17
CA GLU A 137 -9.04 3.58 9.14
C GLU A 137 -8.07 2.51 9.67
N GLY A 138 -6.84 2.59 9.17
CA GLY A 138 -5.76 1.68 9.54
C GLY A 138 -4.38 2.31 9.36
N ARG A 139 -3.52 2.19 10.36
CA ARG A 139 -2.10 2.51 10.24
C ARG A 139 -1.39 1.40 9.48
N LEU A 140 -0.73 1.75 8.40
CA LEU A 140 -0.06 0.80 7.53
C LEU A 140 1.41 0.64 7.97
N GLY A 141 1.77 -0.59 8.35
CA GLY A 141 3.13 -0.96 8.74
C GLY A 141 3.77 -1.95 7.78
N THR A 142 5.08 -2.12 7.91
CA THR A 142 5.89 -3.09 7.16
C THR A 142 7.07 -3.51 8.01
N GLU A 143 7.50 -4.77 7.89
CA GLU A 143 8.77 -5.22 8.46
C GLU A 143 9.99 -4.80 7.61
N TYR A 144 9.79 -4.40 6.34
CA TYR A 144 10.87 -4.12 5.39
C TYR A 144 11.35 -2.66 5.43
N HIS A 145 11.87 -2.26 6.59
CA HIS A 145 12.35 -0.89 6.78
C HIS A 145 13.43 -0.51 5.75
N GLY A 146 13.22 0.59 5.03
CA GLY A 146 14.18 1.15 4.08
C GLY A 146 14.09 0.61 2.65
N ILE A 147 13.29 -0.42 2.38
CA ILE A 147 13.04 -0.96 1.03
C ILE A 147 11.68 -0.46 0.55
N ALA A 148 11.66 0.47 -0.40
CA ALA A 148 10.44 1.17 -0.80
C ALA A 148 9.41 0.22 -1.44
N LEU A 149 9.85 -0.67 -2.33
CA LEU A 149 9.01 -1.66 -3.01
C LEU A 149 8.35 -2.62 -2.01
N ALA A 150 9.12 -3.20 -1.09
CA ALA A 150 8.58 -4.15 -0.13
C ALA A 150 7.59 -3.46 0.83
N SER A 151 7.93 -2.26 1.31
CA SER A 151 7.02 -1.42 2.09
C SER A 151 5.72 -1.14 1.33
N PHE A 152 5.82 -0.75 0.07
CA PHE A 152 4.67 -0.44 -0.77
C PHE A 152 3.80 -1.68 -1.01
N GLN A 153 4.41 -2.85 -1.23
CA GLN A 153 3.70 -4.11 -1.41
C GLN A 153 2.88 -4.51 -0.18
N ASP A 154 3.49 -4.46 1.01
CA ASP A 154 2.81 -4.76 2.28
C ASP A 154 1.65 -3.81 2.52
N MET A 155 1.89 -2.51 2.29
CA MET A 155 0.89 -1.49 2.55
C MET A 155 -0.29 -1.58 1.58
N LEU A 156 -0.06 -1.91 0.30
CA LEU A 156 -1.15 -2.24 -0.64
C LEU A 156 -1.96 -3.47 -0.19
N ALA A 157 -1.29 -4.52 0.29
CA ALA A 157 -1.98 -5.72 0.79
C ALA A 157 -2.84 -5.42 2.05
N ARG A 158 -2.33 -4.56 2.94
CA ARG A 158 -3.06 -4.07 4.12
C ARG A 158 -4.22 -3.16 3.74
N THR A 159 -4.04 -2.27 2.77
CA THR A 159 -5.14 -1.47 2.19
C THR A 159 -6.26 -2.35 1.66
N ALA A 160 -5.93 -3.40 0.88
CA ALA A 160 -6.95 -4.33 0.39
C ALA A 160 -7.72 -4.98 1.55
N SER A 161 -7.03 -5.34 2.63
CA SER A 161 -7.64 -5.94 3.80
C SER A 161 -8.53 -4.97 4.58
N LEU A 162 -8.13 -3.70 4.69
CA LEU A 162 -8.96 -2.63 5.26
C LEU A 162 -10.25 -2.46 4.45
N ILE A 163 -10.14 -2.41 3.12
CA ILE A 163 -11.29 -2.25 2.23
C ILE A 163 -12.26 -3.42 2.36
N VAL A 164 -11.75 -4.66 2.29
CA VAL A 164 -12.58 -5.87 2.43
C VAL A 164 -13.25 -5.91 3.81
N ALA A 165 -12.53 -5.56 4.88
CA ALA A 165 -13.10 -5.50 6.22
C ALA A 165 -14.19 -4.44 6.33
N ALA A 166 -14.03 -3.27 5.68
CA ALA A 166 -15.02 -2.19 5.70
C ALA A 166 -16.30 -2.61 4.97
N VAL A 167 -16.18 -3.21 3.78
CA VAL A 167 -17.32 -3.71 3.01
C VAL A 167 -18.07 -4.82 3.75
N ASN A 168 -17.34 -5.68 4.48
CA ASN A 168 -17.94 -6.76 5.28
C ASN A 168 -18.42 -6.30 6.68
N GLY A 169 -18.38 -4.99 6.99
CA GLY A 169 -18.82 -4.45 8.28
C GLY A 169 -17.92 -4.80 9.48
N ALA A 170 -16.72 -5.34 9.24
CA ALA A 170 -15.77 -5.78 10.27
C ALA A 170 -14.68 -4.74 10.60
N ALA A 171 -14.58 -3.65 9.82
CA ALA A 171 -13.58 -2.62 10.07
C ALA A 171 -13.93 -1.73 11.26
N ARG A 172 -12.90 -1.17 11.90
CA ARG A 172 -13.05 -0.14 12.93
C ARG A 172 -13.11 1.23 12.29
N SER A 173 -14.04 2.07 12.75
CA SER A 173 -14.17 3.46 12.30
C SER A 173 -13.11 4.39 12.88
N HIS A 174 -12.53 4.06 14.05
CA HIS A 174 -11.53 4.88 14.72
C HIS A 174 -10.38 4.04 15.30
N LEU A 175 -9.18 4.57 15.21
CA LEU A 175 -7.96 4.05 15.83
C LEU A 175 -7.72 4.72 17.19
N PRO A 176 -7.00 4.04 18.11
CA PRO A 176 -6.48 4.68 19.30
C PRO A 176 -5.62 5.90 18.93
N VAL A 177 -5.83 7.01 19.64
CA VAL A 177 -5.01 8.20 19.50
C VAL A 177 -3.61 7.88 20.01
N LEU A 178 -2.62 7.91 19.11
CA LEU A 178 -1.20 7.88 19.48
C LEU A 178 -0.69 9.32 19.54
N PRO A 179 0.36 9.61 20.33
CA PRO A 179 1.02 10.91 20.30
C PRO A 179 1.40 11.24 18.85
N GLU A 180 0.80 12.28 18.30
CA GLU A 180 1.11 12.70 16.93
C GLU A 180 2.48 13.38 16.91
N PRO A 181 3.37 13.02 15.97
CA PRO A 181 4.50 13.88 15.66
C PRO A 181 3.95 15.26 15.21
N PRO A 182 4.65 16.37 15.49
CA PRO A 182 4.12 17.72 15.32
C PRO A 182 3.49 17.93 13.94
N SER A 183 2.19 18.23 13.94
CA SER A 183 1.27 18.31 12.79
C SER A 183 1.49 19.53 11.87
N GLY A 184 2.72 19.98 11.71
CA GLY A 184 3.07 21.15 10.87
C GLY A 184 3.52 20.81 9.46
N ALA A 185 3.75 19.53 9.14
CA ALA A 185 4.36 19.16 7.86
C ALA A 185 3.29 18.72 6.86
N SER A 186 3.14 19.52 5.80
CA SER A 186 2.33 19.19 4.61
C SER A 186 2.54 17.73 4.17
N SER A 187 1.48 17.12 3.60
CA SER A 187 1.57 15.77 3.05
C SER A 187 2.75 15.72 2.07
N PRO A 188 3.66 14.75 2.23
CA PRO A 188 4.90 14.75 1.49
C PRO A 188 4.60 14.64 -0.01
N LEU A 189 5.25 15.50 -0.79
CA LEU A 189 5.20 15.45 -2.23
C LEU A 189 6.10 14.31 -2.74
N MET A 190 5.71 13.71 -3.86
CA MET A 190 6.56 12.74 -4.54
C MET A 190 7.94 13.33 -4.83
N PRO A 191 9.04 12.65 -4.44
CA PRO A 191 10.38 13.12 -4.73
C PRO A 191 10.63 13.24 -6.24
N SER A 192 11.44 14.22 -6.64
CA SER A 192 11.87 14.36 -8.03
C SER A 192 12.70 13.14 -8.49
N ALA A 193 12.79 12.94 -9.81
CA ALA A 193 13.60 11.86 -10.39
C ALA A 193 15.06 11.88 -9.90
N THR A 194 15.65 13.06 -9.72
CA THR A 194 17.00 13.22 -9.18
C THR A 194 17.11 12.75 -7.73
N LYS A 195 16.10 13.01 -6.89
CA LYS A 195 16.10 12.51 -5.51
C LYS A 195 15.94 10.99 -5.46
N LEU A 196 15.13 10.43 -6.36
CA LEU A 196 14.97 8.98 -6.51
C LEU A 196 16.27 8.32 -6.97
N SER A 197 16.99 8.91 -7.94
CA SER A 197 18.27 8.36 -8.41
C SER A 197 19.36 8.40 -7.33
N VAL A 198 19.43 9.47 -6.54
CA VAL A 198 20.34 9.54 -5.38
C VAL A 198 20.01 8.45 -4.36
N ARG A 199 18.72 8.20 -4.09
CA ARG A 199 18.29 7.12 -3.18
C ARG A 199 18.69 5.75 -3.73
N ALA A 200 18.42 5.50 -5.00
CA ALA A 200 18.82 4.29 -5.70
C ALA A 200 20.33 4.04 -5.59
N ALA A 201 21.15 5.04 -5.90
CA ALA A 201 22.60 4.94 -5.79
C ALA A 201 23.07 4.62 -4.37
N LYS A 202 22.48 5.27 -3.34
CA LYS A 202 22.79 4.97 -1.93
C LYS A 202 22.41 3.55 -1.53
N ALA A 203 21.25 3.06 -1.97
CA ALA A 203 20.80 1.70 -1.69
C ALA A 203 21.75 0.66 -2.32
N THR A 204 22.13 0.86 -3.58
CA THR A 204 23.12 0.01 -4.28
C THR A 204 24.47 0.02 -3.59
N ALA A 205 25.01 1.20 -3.29
CA ALA A 205 26.31 1.34 -2.61
C ALA A 205 26.29 0.63 -1.25
N ARG A 206 25.23 0.83 -0.45
CA ARG A 206 25.06 0.14 0.83
C ARG A 206 25.03 -1.38 0.67
N ARG A 207 24.34 -1.90 -0.35
CA ARG A 207 24.31 -3.34 -0.61
C ARG A 207 25.67 -3.88 -1.02
N ILE A 208 26.40 -3.18 -1.89
CA ILE A 208 27.76 -3.56 -2.29
C ILE A 208 28.66 -3.63 -1.06
N VAL A 209 28.66 -2.58 -0.22
CA VAL A 209 29.43 -2.55 1.02
C VAL A 209 29.06 -3.71 1.94
N GLN A 210 27.77 -4.00 2.11
CA GLN A 210 27.32 -5.16 2.90
C GLN A 210 27.82 -6.48 2.32
N GLN A 211 27.77 -6.66 1.00
CA GLN A 211 28.27 -7.88 0.35
C GLN A 211 29.78 -8.04 0.52
N ILE A 212 30.56 -6.96 0.30
CA ILE A 212 32.00 -6.95 0.55
C ILE A 212 32.27 -7.27 2.02
N TYR A 213 31.53 -6.65 2.94
CA TYR A 213 31.65 -6.93 4.36
C TYR A 213 31.41 -8.41 4.69
N HIS A 214 30.35 -9.02 4.15
CA HIS A 214 30.06 -10.45 4.36
C HIS A 214 31.07 -11.40 3.72
N LEU A 215 31.78 -10.96 2.66
CA LEU A 215 32.85 -11.74 2.03
C LEU A 215 34.16 -11.62 2.80
N CYS A 216 34.46 -10.43 3.34
CA CYS A 216 35.72 -10.15 4.03
C CYS A 216 35.66 -10.45 5.54
N TYR A 217 34.48 -10.45 6.15
CA TYR A 217 34.26 -10.65 7.58
C TYR A 217 33.14 -11.67 7.81
N ASN A 218 33.22 -12.37 8.95
CA ASN A 218 32.16 -13.30 9.35
C ASN A 218 30.80 -12.56 9.39
N ALA A 219 29.77 -13.21 8.83
CA ALA A 219 28.40 -12.73 8.92
C ALA A 219 28.05 -12.42 10.38
N PRO A 220 27.24 -11.38 10.66
CA PRO A 220 26.86 -11.04 12.03
C PRO A 220 26.22 -12.26 12.67
N HIS A 221 26.95 -12.88 13.59
CA HIS A 221 26.43 -13.96 14.41
C HIS A 221 25.53 -13.31 15.45
N TRP A 222 24.27 -13.71 15.45
CA TRP A 222 23.39 -13.39 16.57
C TRP A 222 24.05 -13.94 17.84
N ARG A 223 24.45 -13.03 18.74
CA ARG A 223 24.86 -13.42 20.08
C ARG A 223 23.59 -13.65 20.86
N VAL A 224 23.28 -14.90 21.16
CA VAL A 224 22.21 -15.24 22.11
C VAL A 224 22.62 -14.66 23.46
N GLY A 225 21.92 -13.61 23.89
CA GLY A 225 22.06 -13.12 25.26
C GLY A 225 21.39 -14.12 26.19
N TRP A 226 22.18 -14.98 26.82
CA TRP A 226 21.68 -15.81 27.91
C TRP A 226 21.44 -14.91 29.12
N ARG A 227 20.26 -15.03 29.73
CA ARG A 227 20.01 -14.49 31.06
C ARG A 227 20.19 -15.62 32.06
N GLU A 228 21.02 -15.41 33.07
CA GLU A 228 21.11 -16.30 34.21
C GLU A 228 19.83 -16.16 35.03
N THR A 229 19.01 -17.20 35.08
CA THR A 229 17.83 -17.27 35.94
C THR A 229 18.24 -17.84 37.29
N GLY A 230 18.38 -16.99 38.31
CA GLY A 230 18.63 -17.41 39.70
C GLY A 230 17.41 -18.05 40.39
N GLY A 231 16.55 -18.76 39.66
CA GLY A 231 15.27 -19.28 40.16
C GLY A 231 14.45 -20.06 39.13
N ARG A 232 13.19 -20.40 39.47
CA ARG A 232 12.24 -21.10 38.58
C ARG A 232 12.00 -20.28 37.30
N ASP A 233 12.07 -20.98 36.17
CA ASP A 233 11.83 -20.43 34.83
C ASP A 233 10.34 -20.52 34.46
N LEU A 234 9.96 -20.05 33.27
CA LEU A 234 8.59 -19.96 32.72
C LEU A 234 7.78 -21.26 32.72
N TYR A 235 8.40 -22.40 33.03
CA TYR A 235 7.74 -23.68 33.20
C TYR A 235 8.02 -24.19 34.62
N GLU A 236 6.96 -24.54 35.35
CA GLU A 236 7.06 -25.31 36.60
C GLU A 236 7.45 -26.76 36.34
#